data_AF-A0A0C2FKL7-F1
#
_entry.id   AF-A0A0C2FKL7-F1
#
_cell.length_a   1.000
_cell.length_b   1.000
_cell.length_c   1.000
_cell.angle_alpha   90.00
_cell.angle_beta   90.00
_cell.angle_gamma   90.00
#
_symmetry.space_group_name_H-M   'P 1'
#
loop_
_entity.id
_entity.type
_entity.pdbx_description
1 polymer ?
#
loop_
_entity_poly.entity_id
_entity_poly.type
_entity_poly.pdbx_seq_one_letter_code
_entity_poly.pdbx_strand_id
1 'polypeptide(L)'
;MATSESFAEKSTLVIFMLTVASWITSDPKVFKGWAMFFRKGYVTDSCSGMLAVFMLFVWPREVPDFSFLRPESDRNRPAVRREALLTWDAVKRRFPWSVILLLGAGFAISKSVKVFISLITVVLTEFSTNSATASIFVPIAFNIAETVHAHPLYFSIPAAIGPSFSFMLPMATPPNAI
;
A
#
# COMPACT_ATOMS: atom_id res chain seq x y z
N MET A 1 -29.71 22.24 -21.21
CA MET A 1 -28.30 21.86 -21.49
C MET A 1 -27.42 21.89 -20.23
N ALA A 2 -27.97 21.72 -19.01
CA ALA A 2 -27.24 21.97 -17.76
C ALA A 2 -27.42 20.89 -16.66
N THR A 3 -27.95 19.70 -16.98
CA THR A 3 -28.32 18.70 -15.96
C THR A 3 -27.31 17.56 -15.77
N SER A 4 -26.42 17.27 -16.73
CA SER A 4 -25.46 16.16 -16.63
C SER A 4 -24.29 16.47 -15.68
N GLU A 5 -23.76 17.69 -15.72
CA GLU A 5 -22.57 18.08 -14.94
C GLU A 5 -22.85 18.11 -13.42
N SER A 6 -24.01 18.63 -13.00
CA SER A 6 -24.40 18.66 -11.58
C SER A 6 -24.61 17.26 -10.98
N PHE A 7 -25.07 16.29 -11.78
CA PHE A 7 -25.28 14.91 -11.28
C PHE A 7 -23.93 14.22 -11.02
N ALA A 8 -22.97 14.38 -11.92
CA ALA A 8 -21.63 13.85 -11.73
C ALA A 8 -20.94 14.44 -10.49
N GLU A 9 -21.04 15.75 -10.29
CA GLU A 9 -20.52 16.45 -9.09
C GLU A 9 -21.20 15.98 -7.79
N LYS A 10 -22.52 15.81 -7.82
CA LYS A 10 -23.27 15.29 -6.66
C LYS A 10 -22.86 13.85 -6.36
N SER A 11 -22.61 13.05 -7.40
CA SER A 11 -22.19 11.66 -7.27
C SER A 11 -20.78 11.52 -6.68
N THR A 12 -19.81 12.33 -7.14
CA THR A 12 -18.46 12.33 -6.56
C THR A 12 -18.48 12.76 -5.10
N LEU A 13 -19.31 13.75 -4.74
CA LEU A 13 -19.49 14.19 -3.37
C LEU A 13 -20.08 13.09 -2.47
N VAL A 14 -21.05 12.32 -2.96
CA VAL A 14 -21.59 11.16 -2.23
C VAL A 14 -20.52 10.10 -2.00
N ILE A 15 -19.74 9.74 -3.02
CA ILE A 15 -18.67 8.74 -2.89
C ILE A 15 -17.56 9.24 -1.95
N PHE A 16 -17.23 10.53 -1.98
CA PHE A 16 -16.30 11.14 -1.05
C PHE A 16 -16.78 11.05 0.40
N MET A 17 -18.04 11.40 0.66
CA MET A 17 -18.63 11.29 2.00
C MET A 17 -18.70 9.84 2.47
N LEU A 18 -19.01 8.89 1.59
CA LEU A 18 -18.95 7.45 1.88
C LEU A 18 -17.51 7.00 2.23
N THR A 19 -16.51 7.52 1.52
CA THR A 19 -15.10 7.22 1.78
C THR A 19 -14.64 7.78 3.13
N VAL A 20 -15.04 9.00 3.46
CA VAL A 20 -14.74 9.64 4.76
C VAL A 20 -15.43 8.89 5.89
N ALA A 21 -16.70 8.51 5.71
CA ALA A 21 -17.38 7.63 6.66
C ALA A 21 -16.59 6.31 6.80
N SER A 22 -16.17 5.71 5.68
CA SER A 22 -15.29 4.53 5.59
C SER A 22 -13.89 4.72 6.22
N TRP A 23 -13.45 5.93 6.52
CA TRP A 23 -12.24 6.13 7.33
C TRP A 23 -12.58 6.27 8.81
N ILE A 24 -13.57 7.11 9.13
CA ILE A 24 -13.98 7.37 10.52
C ILE A 24 -14.37 6.08 11.24
N THR A 25 -15.01 5.16 10.52
CA THR A 25 -15.65 4.00 11.13
C THR A 25 -14.87 2.67 10.90
N SER A 26 -13.64 2.81 10.36
CA SER A 26 -12.62 1.76 10.26
C SER A 26 -12.02 1.39 11.63
N ASP A 27 -11.60 2.37 12.44
CA ASP A 27 -11.13 2.14 13.83
C ASP A 27 -11.46 3.31 14.78
N PRO A 28 -12.76 3.59 15.02
CA PRO A 28 -13.14 4.62 15.98
C PRO A 28 -12.83 4.11 17.39
N LYS A 29 -11.95 4.80 18.13
CA LYS A 29 -11.62 4.49 19.54
C LYS A 29 -12.83 4.50 20.51
N VAL A 30 -14.01 4.88 20.02
CA VAL A 30 -15.27 5.04 20.76
C VAL A 30 -16.17 3.80 20.64
N PHE A 31 -16.13 3.05 19.52
CA PHE A 31 -16.95 1.85 19.29
C PHE A 31 -16.20 0.82 18.43
N LYS A 32 -16.51 -0.48 18.52
CA LYS A 32 -15.89 -1.49 17.65
C LYS A 32 -16.32 -1.24 16.20
N GLY A 33 -15.42 -0.69 15.37
CA GLY A 33 -15.65 -0.46 13.94
C GLY A 33 -15.78 -1.75 13.15
N TRP A 34 -16.17 -1.68 11.87
CA TRP A 34 -16.32 -2.89 11.03
C TRP A 34 -15.00 -3.63 10.79
N ALA A 35 -13.84 -3.02 11.06
CA ALA A 35 -12.56 -3.71 11.00
C ALA A 35 -12.49 -4.93 11.94
N MET A 36 -13.40 -5.04 12.91
CA MET A 36 -13.56 -6.22 13.76
C MET A 36 -13.96 -7.49 13.01
N PHE A 37 -14.58 -7.39 11.83
CA PHE A 37 -14.93 -8.56 11.01
C PHE A 37 -13.72 -9.22 10.36
N PHE A 38 -12.58 -8.52 10.34
CA PHE A 38 -11.33 -9.00 9.75
C PHE A 38 -10.26 -9.22 10.83
N ARG A 39 -9.28 -10.10 10.55
CA ARG A 39 -8.15 -10.31 11.47
C ARG A 39 -7.38 -9.00 11.67
N LYS A 40 -6.88 -8.77 12.88
CA LYS A 40 -6.04 -7.59 13.19
C LYS A 40 -4.90 -7.47 12.17
N GLY A 41 -4.79 -6.31 11.53
CA GLY A 41 -3.77 -6.00 10.52
C GLY A 41 -4.18 -6.20 9.06
N TYR A 42 -5.36 -6.77 8.77
CA TYR A 42 -5.85 -6.91 7.38
C TYR A 42 -6.48 -5.63 6.83
N VAL A 43 -7.15 -4.85 7.67
CA VAL A 43 -7.78 -3.59 7.27
C VAL A 43 -6.73 -2.49 7.40
N THR A 44 -6.32 -1.95 6.26
CA THR A 44 -5.41 -0.80 6.17
C THR A 44 -6.14 0.38 5.53
N ASP A 45 -5.65 1.60 5.72
CA ASP A 45 -6.25 2.81 5.12
C ASP A 45 -6.34 2.71 3.58
N SER A 46 -5.45 1.92 2.97
CA SER A 46 -5.43 1.59 1.54
C SER A 46 -6.64 0.77 1.08
N CYS A 47 -7.21 -0.09 1.93
CA CYS A 47 -8.39 -0.89 1.56
C CYS A 47 -9.63 0.00 1.35
N SER A 48 -9.83 0.99 2.22
CA SER A 48 -10.92 1.98 2.09
C SER A 48 -10.75 2.82 0.81
N GLY A 49 -9.52 3.29 0.54
CA GLY A 49 -9.20 4.02 -0.68
C GLY A 49 -9.41 3.20 -1.96
N MET A 50 -9.00 1.94 -1.97
CA MET A 50 -9.16 1.05 -3.13
C MET A 50 -10.64 0.75 -3.42
N LEU A 51 -11.45 0.57 -2.37
CA LEU A 51 -12.89 0.39 -2.50
C LEU A 51 -13.56 1.65 -3.08
N ALA A 52 -13.16 2.84 -2.63
CA ALA A 52 -13.66 4.10 -3.18
C ALA A 52 -13.33 4.26 -4.68
N VAL A 53 -12.09 3.94 -5.09
CA VAL A 53 -11.68 3.99 -6.50
C VAL A 53 -12.48 2.98 -7.32
N PHE A 54 -12.64 1.76 -6.83
CA PHE A 54 -13.48 0.75 -7.48
C PHE A 54 -14.93 1.25 -7.66
N MET A 55 -15.47 1.90 -6.63
CA MET A 55 -16.81 2.48 -6.67
C MET A 55 -16.92 3.61 -7.72
N LEU A 56 -15.88 4.43 -7.90
CA LEU A 56 -15.81 5.45 -8.96
C LEU A 56 -15.77 4.86 -10.37
N PHE A 57 -15.20 3.67 -10.55
CA PHE A 57 -15.19 2.95 -11.82
C PHE A 57 -16.53 2.24 -12.12
N VAL A 58 -17.24 1.79 -11.08
CA VAL A 58 -18.54 1.11 -11.20
C VAL A 58 -19.71 2.09 -11.32
N TRP A 59 -19.60 3.29 -10.74
CA TRP A 59 -20.71 4.24 -10.69
C TRP A 59 -20.90 5.00 -12.02
N PRO A 60 -22.13 5.04 -12.57
CA PRO A 60 -22.41 5.70 -13.84
C PRO A 60 -22.39 7.24 -13.73
N ARG A 61 -21.83 7.91 -14.74
CA ARG A 61 -21.78 9.39 -14.81
C ARG A 61 -23.14 10.06 -15.02
N GLU A 62 -24.13 9.32 -15.51
CA GLU A 62 -25.46 9.83 -15.81
C GLU A 62 -26.52 9.06 -15.01
N VAL A 63 -27.65 9.73 -14.71
CA VAL A 63 -28.77 9.08 -14.02
C VAL A 63 -29.18 7.82 -14.78
N PRO A 64 -29.39 6.69 -14.09
CA PRO A 64 -29.92 5.51 -14.73
C PRO A 64 -31.29 5.85 -15.30
N ASP A 65 -31.37 5.89 -16.62
CA ASP A 65 -32.64 5.95 -17.33
C ASP A 65 -33.43 4.69 -16.97
N PHE A 66 -34.38 4.85 -16.04
CA PHE A 66 -35.24 3.77 -15.58
C PHE A 66 -36.19 3.44 -16.73
N SER A 67 -35.87 2.37 -17.47
CA SER A 67 -36.64 1.91 -18.64
C SER A 67 -38.14 1.74 -18.36
N PHE A 68 -38.51 1.49 -17.10
CA PHE A 68 -39.89 1.38 -16.62
C PHE A 68 -40.66 2.71 -16.58
N LEU A 69 -39.99 3.85 -16.39
CA LEU A 69 -40.62 5.19 -16.31
C LEU A 69 -40.59 5.92 -17.66
N ARG A 70 -40.19 5.26 -18.75
CA ARG A 70 -40.06 5.89 -20.06
C ARG A 70 -41.43 6.20 -20.68
N PRO A 71 -41.69 7.44 -21.13
CA PRO A 71 -42.87 7.75 -21.93
C PRO A 71 -42.81 7.03 -23.29
N GLU A 72 -43.98 6.61 -23.80
CA GLU A 72 -44.14 5.79 -25.02
C GLU A 72 -43.40 6.38 -26.23
N SER A 73 -43.28 7.71 -26.33
CA SER A 73 -42.60 8.38 -27.45
C SER A 73 -41.08 8.16 -27.51
N ASP A 74 -40.45 7.76 -26.40
CA ASP A 74 -38.99 7.61 -26.28
C ASP A 74 -38.51 6.15 -26.20
N ARG A 75 -39.44 5.20 -26.38
CA ARG A 75 -39.19 3.76 -26.22
C ARG A 75 -38.21 3.19 -27.24
N ASN A 76 -38.08 3.81 -28.41
CA ASN A 76 -37.15 3.42 -29.48
C ASN A 76 -35.78 4.13 -29.44
N ARG A 77 -35.46 4.92 -28.39
CA ARG A 77 -34.12 5.52 -28.28
C ARG A 77 -33.05 4.43 -28.06
N PRO A 78 -31.95 4.42 -28.83
CA PRO A 78 -30.85 3.49 -28.61
C PRO A 78 -30.28 3.68 -27.20
N ALA A 79 -29.86 2.58 -26.56
CA ALA A 79 -29.25 2.63 -25.23
C ALA A 79 -27.99 3.52 -25.26
N VAL A 80 -28.02 4.63 -24.53
CA VAL A 80 -26.87 5.53 -24.41
C VAL A 80 -25.74 4.80 -23.69
N ARG A 81 -24.55 4.77 -24.29
CA ARG A 81 -23.35 4.17 -23.69
C ARG A 81 -22.99 4.95 -22.43
N ARG A 82 -23.28 4.38 -21.26
CA ARG A 82 -22.98 5.02 -19.98
C ARG A 82 -21.49 4.98 -19.73
N GLU A 83 -20.85 6.13 -19.73
CA GLU A 83 -19.45 6.26 -19.34
C GLU A 83 -19.35 6.20 -17.81
N ALA A 84 -18.34 5.48 -17.30
CA ALA A 84 -18.03 5.47 -15.87
C ALA A 84 -17.62 6.87 -15.41
N LEU A 85 -17.87 7.18 -14.14
CA LEU A 85 -17.49 8.48 -13.55
C LEU A 85 -15.98 8.74 -13.68
N LEU A 86 -15.18 7.67 -13.56
CA LEU A 86 -13.74 7.69 -13.78
C LEU A 86 -13.36 6.75 -14.93
N THR A 87 -13.07 7.30 -16.11
CA THR A 87 -12.66 6.52 -17.28
C THR A 87 -11.18 6.14 -17.20
N TRP A 88 -10.84 4.91 -17.61
CA TRP A 88 -9.45 4.42 -17.65
C TRP A 88 -8.51 5.33 -18.48
N ASP A 89 -9.03 5.93 -19.56
CA ASP A 89 -8.26 6.86 -20.39
C ASP A 89 -7.98 8.19 -19.71
N ALA A 90 -8.89 8.67 -18.85
CA ALA A 90 -8.67 9.84 -18.02
C ALA A 90 -7.59 9.55 -16.96
N VAL A 91 -7.64 8.38 -16.32
CA VAL A 91 -6.65 7.94 -15.33
C VAL A 91 -5.26 7.86 -15.96
N LYS A 92 -5.10 7.14 -17.08
CA LYS A 92 -3.80 7.00 -17.76
C LYS A 92 -3.16 8.33 -18.12
N ARG A 93 -3.96 9.29 -18.61
CA ARG A 93 -3.46 10.60 -19.07
C ARG A 93 -3.17 11.59 -17.95
N ARG A 94 -3.94 11.54 -16.85
CA ARG A 94 -3.86 12.54 -15.76
C ARG A 94 -3.05 12.07 -14.57
N PHE A 95 -2.86 10.76 -14.36
CA PHE A 95 -2.09 10.27 -13.23
C PHE A 95 -0.58 10.39 -13.46
N PRO A 96 0.18 10.92 -12.49
CA PRO A 96 1.64 10.97 -12.54
C PRO A 96 2.23 9.60 -12.16
N TRP A 97 2.21 8.65 -13.10
CA TRP A 97 2.66 7.27 -12.90
C TRP A 97 4.10 7.17 -12.37
N SER A 98 4.99 8.04 -12.84
CA SER A 98 6.38 8.08 -12.38
C SER A 98 6.49 8.35 -10.88
N VAL A 99 5.65 9.24 -10.34
CA VAL A 99 5.67 9.59 -8.91
C VAL A 99 5.17 8.41 -8.06
N ILE A 100 4.12 7.74 -8.52
CA ILE A 100 3.55 6.58 -7.82
C ILE A 100 4.54 5.41 -7.85
N LEU A 101 5.15 5.14 -9.01
CA LEU A 101 6.18 4.11 -9.15
C LEU A 101 7.41 4.42 -8.31
N LEU A 102 7.85 5.68 -8.28
CA LEU A 102 8.98 6.11 -7.44
C LEU A 102 8.69 5.93 -5.96
N LEU A 103 7.50 6.34 -5.51
CA LEU A 103 7.06 6.20 -4.12
C LEU A 103 6.98 4.71 -3.73
N GLY A 104 6.35 3.89 -4.58
CA GLY A 104 6.25 2.44 -4.36
C GLY A 104 7.61 1.74 -4.35
N ALA A 105 8.49 2.09 -5.29
CA ALA A 105 9.85 1.56 -5.36
C ALA A 105 10.68 1.96 -4.13
N GLY A 106 10.57 3.20 -3.64
CA GLY A 106 11.27 3.66 -2.44
C GLY A 106 10.91 2.84 -1.19
N PHE A 107 9.62 2.59 -0.97
CA PHE A 107 9.17 1.73 0.14
C PHE A 107 9.61 0.27 -0.02
N ALA A 108 9.56 -0.26 -1.25
CA ALA A 108 10.01 -1.61 -1.56
C ALA A 108 11.53 -1.79 -1.35
N ILE A 109 12.32 -0.81 -1.77
CA ILE A 109 13.78 -0.79 -1.59
C ILE A 109 14.13 -0.68 -0.10
N SER A 110 13.49 0.22 0.64
CA SER A 110 13.76 0.40 2.08
C SER A 110 13.57 -0.90 2.88
N LYS A 111 12.45 -1.60 2.65
CA LYS A 111 12.21 -2.91 3.29
C LYS A 111 13.23 -3.96 2.84
N SER A 112 13.57 -3.98 1.55
CA SER A 112 14.54 -4.91 0.99
C SER A 112 15.94 -4.70 1.56
N VAL A 113 16.39 -3.45 1.73
CA VAL A 113 17.71 -3.13 2.29
C VAL A 113 17.88 -3.71 3.71
N LYS A 114 16.85 -3.62 4.55
CA LYS A 114 16.88 -4.21 5.89
C LYS A 114 17.09 -5.73 5.85
N VAL A 115 16.33 -6.42 4.99
CA VAL A 115 16.42 -7.89 4.84
C VAL A 115 17.74 -8.28 4.19
N PHE A 116 18.19 -7.52 3.20
CA PHE A 116 19.44 -7.76 2.48
C PHE A 116 20.66 -7.63 3.40
N ILE A 117 20.73 -6.57 4.20
CA ILE A 117 21.79 -6.39 5.21
C ILE A 117 21.76 -7.55 6.20
N SER A 118 20.57 -7.92 6.72
CA SER A 118 20.48 -9.05 7.64
C SER A 118 20.93 -10.37 7.02
N LEU A 119 20.56 -10.64 5.76
CA LEU A 119 20.89 -11.88 5.07
C LEU A 119 22.39 -11.96 4.75
N ILE A 120 22.98 -10.89 4.20
CA ILE A 120 24.40 -10.86 3.87
C ILE A 120 25.27 -10.98 5.12
N THR A 121 24.85 -10.35 6.22
CA THR A 121 25.51 -10.47 7.52
C THR A 121 25.48 -11.91 8.05
N VAL A 122 24.33 -12.60 7.99
CA VAL A 122 24.22 -14.01 8.41
C VAL A 122 25.11 -14.91 7.56
N VAL A 123 25.10 -14.77 6.24
CA VAL A 123 25.93 -15.61 5.34
C VAL A 123 27.42 -15.34 5.52
N LEU A 124 27.84 -14.09 5.70
CA LEU A 124 29.25 -13.75 5.90
C LEU A 124 29.77 -14.17 7.27
N THR A 125 28.92 -14.21 8.29
CA THR A 125 29.29 -14.69 9.63
C THR A 125 29.57 -16.20 9.64
N GLU A 126 29.11 -16.97 8.64
CA GLU A 126 29.46 -18.39 8.54
C GLU A 126 30.93 -18.59 8.12
N PHE A 127 31.54 -17.61 7.44
CA PHE A 127 32.95 -17.63 7.01
C PHE A 127 33.87 -16.77 7.87
N SER A 128 33.32 -15.93 8.74
CA SER A 128 34.05 -14.92 9.50
C SER A 128 33.60 -14.88 10.95
N THR A 129 34.42 -14.32 11.84
CA THR A 129 34.03 -14.24 13.26
C THR A 129 32.87 -13.27 13.46
N ASN A 130 31.90 -13.63 14.31
CA ASN A 130 30.71 -12.81 14.60
C ASN A 130 31.04 -11.37 15.01
N SER A 131 32.12 -11.18 15.78
CA SER A 131 32.57 -9.85 16.20
C SER A 131 33.18 -9.03 15.06
N ALA A 132 33.83 -9.66 14.07
CA ALA A 132 34.37 -8.97 12.90
C ALA A 132 33.26 -8.58 11.92
N THR A 133 32.26 -9.45 11.73
CA THR A 133 31.11 -9.12 10.88
C THR A 133 30.28 -7.99 11.50
N ALA A 134 30.01 -8.03 12.81
CA ALA A 134 29.28 -6.94 13.48
C ALA A 134 30.00 -5.59 13.39
N SER A 135 31.32 -5.55 13.57
CA SER A 135 32.09 -4.29 13.52
C SER A 135 32.14 -3.66 12.12
N ILE A 136 32.00 -4.46 11.06
CA ILE A 136 31.93 -3.99 9.67
C ILE A 136 30.50 -3.50 9.34
N PHE A 137 29.47 -4.29 9.65
CA PHE A 137 28.11 -4.02 9.17
C PHE A 137 27.31 -3.03 10.03
N VAL A 138 27.58 -2.93 11.32
CA VAL A 138 26.91 -1.96 12.22
C VAL A 138 27.11 -0.50 11.77
N PRO A 139 28.34 -0.01 11.50
CA PRO A 139 28.53 1.37 11.04
C PRO A 139 27.93 1.61 9.65
N ILE A 140 27.96 0.61 8.76
CA ILE A 140 27.32 0.70 7.44
C ILE A 140 25.81 0.89 7.59
N ALA A 141 25.17 0.10 8.46
CA ALA A 141 23.74 0.22 8.76
C ALA A 141 23.39 1.59 9.37
N PHE A 142 24.29 2.16 10.19
CA PHE A 142 24.12 3.49 10.78
C PHE A 142 24.15 4.60 9.72
N ASN A 143 25.13 4.58 8.82
CA ASN A 143 25.23 5.54 7.71
C ASN A 143 24.03 5.43 6.75
N ILE A 144 23.55 4.22 6.46
CA ILE A 144 22.35 4.00 5.65
C ILE A 144 21.11 4.56 6.36
N ALA A 145 21.00 4.41 7.67
CA ALA A 145 19.89 4.97 8.42
C ALA A 145 19.89 6.51 8.43
N GLU A 146 21.06 7.13 8.57
CA GLU A 146 21.22 8.59 8.52
C GLU A 146 20.88 9.16 7.14
N THR A 147 21.31 8.50 6.06
CA THR A 147 20.99 8.93 4.68
C THR A 147 19.49 8.82 4.35
N VAL A 148 18.78 7.89 5.01
CA VAL A 148 17.32 7.72 4.86
C VAL A 148 16.54 8.56 5.88
N HIS A 149 17.22 9.35 6.73
CA HIS A 149 16.63 10.11 7.85
C HIS A 149 15.75 9.24 8.77
N ALA A 150 16.10 7.96 8.92
CA ALA A 150 15.41 7.02 9.79
C ALA A 150 16.18 6.87 11.11
N HIS A 151 15.48 6.47 12.18
CA HIS A 151 16.14 6.26 13.47
C HIS A 151 17.21 5.16 13.35
N PRO A 152 18.49 5.40 13.71
CA PRO A 152 19.62 4.50 13.43
C PRO A 152 19.45 3.07 13.97
N LEU A 153 18.77 2.95 15.13
CA LEU A 153 18.46 1.67 15.75
C LEU A 153 17.68 0.70 14.85
N TYR A 154 16.88 1.19 13.89
CA TYR A 154 16.00 0.33 13.09
C TYR A 154 16.76 -0.60 12.14
N PHE A 155 17.95 -0.18 11.70
CA PHE A 155 18.86 -0.93 10.83
C PHE A 155 20.05 -1.52 11.58
N SER A 156 20.53 -0.87 12.65
CA SER A 156 21.70 -1.36 13.40
C SER A 156 21.41 -2.56 14.29
N ILE A 157 20.20 -2.66 14.90
CA ILE A 157 19.83 -3.80 15.75
C ILE A 157 19.86 -5.14 14.98
N PRO A 158 19.23 -5.27 13.80
CA PRO A 158 19.33 -6.50 13.00
C PRO A 158 20.77 -6.84 12.59
N ALA A 159 21.58 -5.83 12.26
CA ALA A 159 22.97 -6.02 11.87
C ALA A 159 23.87 -6.47 13.04
N ALA A 160 23.54 -6.06 14.27
CA ALA A 160 24.27 -6.46 15.47
C ALA A 160 23.86 -7.86 15.97
N ILE A 161 22.58 -8.20 15.91
CA ILE A 161 22.06 -9.48 16.45
C ILE A 161 22.13 -10.60 15.40
N GLY A 162 21.99 -10.28 14.10
CA GLY A 162 22.04 -11.25 13.00
C GLY A 162 23.21 -12.24 13.03
N PRO A 163 24.47 -11.80 13.27
CA PRO A 163 25.64 -12.67 13.42
C PRO A 163 25.50 -13.74 14.52
N SER A 164 24.66 -13.52 15.53
CA SER A 164 24.51 -14.43 16.67
C SER A 164 23.70 -15.69 16.32
N PHE A 165 23.06 -15.74 15.15
CA PHE A 165 22.22 -16.87 14.70
C PHE A 165 22.93 -17.77 13.67
N SER A 166 24.26 -17.85 13.70
CA SER A 166 25.06 -18.70 12.79
C SER A 166 25.07 -20.16 13.25
N PHE A 167 24.41 -21.03 12.50
CA PHE A 167 24.26 -22.46 12.84
C PHE A 167 24.46 -23.39 11.63
N MET A 168 24.78 -22.87 10.43
CA MET A 168 24.71 -23.66 9.20
C MET A 168 26.00 -24.41 8.84
N LEU A 169 27.18 -23.90 9.19
CA LEU A 169 28.45 -24.57 8.92
C LEU A 169 29.21 -24.91 10.23
N PRO A 170 29.84 -26.09 10.31
CA PRO A 170 30.57 -26.52 11.51
C PRO A 170 31.78 -25.64 11.85
N MET A 171 32.28 -24.85 10.89
CA MET A 171 33.39 -23.90 11.08
C MET A 171 33.01 -22.60 11.82
N ALA A 172 31.72 -22.25 11.89
CA ALA A 172 31.30 -20.89 12.24
C ALA A 172 31.31 -20.59 13.74
N THR A 173 31.04 -21.58 14.61
CA THR A 173 31.10 -21.40 16.07
C THR A 173 31.70 -22.64 16.76
N PRO A 174 32.48 -22.48 17.86
CA PRO A 174 33.12 -23.60 18.56
C PRO A 174 32.16 -24.76 18.95
N PRO A 175 30.90 -24.52 19.33
CA PRO A 175 29.94 -25.60 19.60
C PRO A 175 29.50 -26.39 18.36
N ASN A 176 29.61 -25.84 17.15
CA ASN A 176 29.17 -26.48 15.90
C ASN A 176 30.26 -27.39 15.29
N ALA A 177 31.50 -27.31 15.80
CA ALA A 177 32.67 -28.07 15.34
C ALA A 177 32.94 -29.36 16.15
N ILE A 178 32.16 -29.61 17.20
CA ILE A 178 32.28 -30.76 18.12
C ILE A 178 31.14 -31.74 17.82
#